data_AF-A0A928MWE4-F1
#
_entry.id   AF-A0A928MWE4-F1
#
_cell.length_a   1.000
_cell.length_b   1.000
_cell.length_c   1.000
_cell.angle_alpha   90.00
_cell.angle_beta   90.00
_cell.angle_gamma   90.00
#
_symmetry.space_group_name_H-M   'P 1'
#
loop_
_entity.id
_entity.type
_entity.pdbx_description
1 polymer ?
#
loop_
_entity_poly.entity_id
_entity_poly.type
_entity_poly.pdbx_seq_one_letter_code
_entity_poly.pdbx_strand_id
1 'polypeptide(L)'
;MSRKKLFFVIMTVLTVVALAFGVSGCGGAKKSITFAVNYEDDKSDVIEIKTDAENLLTALENEKIAVLEETEDGYIIKSVKGVAADAEKKEKWHITKGGEELQGSFSEIIISDGDAFELSFVAGISEKGIAEFFEKNVETDARPIAVMIDNDNSDARPQAGIEEAFLVYEMFVEGGSTRYMALFKNAETKKIGPVRSSRHYFLDYAMENDAIYAHFGWSPLAQQDISALGINNINGLYDSSTFYRDYSVTSDWHTAYTSIESLEKSADAKEYSFTTDKGNVFTYNRADTDLENGSPAEKVTLKYSGFYITGYKYNPETKLYTKQLGQSDYPTQSGKPIAAKNIIVQFASNYNLGDGSARQQIDTVGSSTGYYITNGKCIEINWSKSSRSAKTVYTDKEGKEIKLNPGTTYVNLINKSIGAVIE
;
A
#
# COMPACT_ATOMS: atom_id res chain seq x y z
N MET A 1 -7.91 -8.97 -0.40
CA MET A 1 -7.12 -9.71 0.61
C MET A 1 -6.23 -10.70 -0.14
N SER A 2 -4.92 -10.70 0.08
CA SER A 2 -4.03 -11.66 -0.61
C SER A 2 -4.41 -13.08 -0.27
N ARG A 3 -4.66 -13.90 -1.31
CA ARG A 3 -4.85 -15.36 -1.19
C ARG A 3 -3.84 -15.99 -0.24
N LYS A 4 -2.60 -15.49 -0.16
CA LYS A 4 -1.52 -16.00 0.71
C LYS A 4 -1.56 -15.54 2.17
N LYS A 5 -2.00 -14.31 2.48
CA LYS A 5 -2.13 -13.82 3.87
C LYS A 5 -3.41 -14.27 4.52
N LEU A 6 -4.47 -14.34 3.70
CA LEU A 6 -5.59 -15.17 4.01
C LEU A 6 -5.07 -16.56 4.33
N PHE A 7 -4.32 -17.22 3.43
CA PHE A 7 -3.72 -18.53 3.70
C PHE A 7 -2.84 -18.64 4.95
N PHE A 8 -2.17 -17.58 5.43
CA PHE A 8 -1.25 -17.66 6.58
C PHE A 8 -1.94 -17.38 7.91
N VAL A 9 -2.92 -16.45 7.95
CA VAL A 9 -3.85 -16.29 9.07
C VAL A 9 -4.78 -17.51 9.13
N ILE A 10 -5.28 -17.98 7.98
CA ILE A 10 -5.96 -19.27 7.77
C ILE A 10 -5.10 -20.39 8.30
N MET A 11 -3.83 -20.57 7.89
CA MET A 11 -2.99 -21.69 8.34
C MET A 11 -2.70 -21.62 9.83
N THR A 12 -2.40 -20.44 10.38
CA THR A 12 -2.05 -20.33 11.81
C THR A 12 -3.28 -20.59 12.68
N VAL A 13 -4.47 -20.14 12.26
CA VAL A 13 -5.75 -20.45 12.93
C VAL A 13 -6.13 -21.93 12.72
N LEU A 14 -6.09 -22.48 11.50
CA LEU A 14 -6.39 -23.89 11.21
C LEU A 14 -5.41 -24.87 11.85
N THR A 15 -4.13 -24.53 11.97
CA THR A 15 -3.11 -25.39 12.62
C THR A 15 -3.34 -25.44 14.13
N VAL A 16 -3.83 -24.37 14.76
CA VAL A 16 -4.24 -24.37 16.17
C VAL A 16 -5.52 -25.20 16.37
N VAL A 17 -6.46 -25.17 15.41
CA VAL A 17 -7.72 -25.94 15.45
C VAL A 17 -7.51 -27.45 15.24
N ALA A 18 -6.59 -27.85 14.35
CA ALA A 18 -6.29 -29.26 14.08
C ALA A 18 -5.66 -30.00 15.28
N LEU A 19 -5.01 -29.28 16.21
CA LEU A 19 -4.40 -29.84 17.42
C LEU A 19 -5.39 -30.05 18.58
N ALA A 20 -6.62 -29.53 18.50
CA ALA A 20 -7.57 -29.52 19.61
C ALA A 20 -8.61 -30.66 19.63
N PHE A 21 -8.72 -31.48 18.57
CA PHE A 21 -9.78 -32.49 18.48
C PHE A 21 -9.25 -33.93 18.37
N GLY A 22 -8.99 -34.53 19.53
CA GLY A 22 -9.15 -35.95 19.74
C GLY A 22 -10.40 -36.18 20.60
N VAL A 23 -11.37 -36.92 20.05
CA VAL A 23 -12.34 -37.84 20.70
C VAL A 23 -13.65 -37.82 19.94
N SER A 24 -13.99 -38.96 19.34
CA SER A 24 -15.25 -39.23 18.66
C SER A 24 -16.36 -39.56 19.66
N GLY A 25 -17.54 -39.00 19.40
CA GLY A 25 -18.80 -39.34 20.09
C GLY A 25 -19.92 -39.49 19.08
N CYS A 26 -20.63 -40.61 19.14
CA CYS A 26 -21.62 -41.06 18.17
C CYS A 26 -22.96 -40.30 18.30
N GLY A 27 -23.33 -39.60 17.23
CA GLY A 27 -24.59 -38.86 17.01
C GLY A 27 -24.38 -38.03 15.75
N GLY A 28 -25.27 -38.12 14.74
CA GLY A 28 -25.05 -37.61 13.37
C GLY A 28 -24.23 -36.31 13.36
N ALA A 29 -22.97 -36.42 12.91
CA ALA A 29 -21.97 -35.42 13.26
C ALA A 29 -22.27 -34.10 12.55
N LYS A 30 -22.61 -33.06 13.33
CA LYS A 30 -22.71 -31.69 12.83
C LYS A 30 -21.40 -31.28 12.19
N LYS A 31 -21.47 -30.58 11.06
CA LYS A 31 -20.29 -30.04 10.37
C LYS A 31 -19.66 -28.95 11.22
N SER A 32 -18.35 -29.00 11.42
CA SER A 32 -17.55 -27.93 12.01
C SER A 32 -17.08 -27.00 10.91
N ILE A 33 -17.44 -25.71 10.98
CA ILE A 33 -17.09 -24.70 9.98
C ILE A 33 -16.50 -23.49 10.68
N THR A 34 -15.53 -22.83 10.04
CA THR A 34 -14.85 -21.66 10.58
C THR A 34 -15.03 -20.43 9.67
N PHE A 35 -15.25 -19.26 10.27
CA PHE A 35 -15.24 -17.96 9.60
C PHE A 35 -14.16 -17.07 10.19
N ALA A 36 -13.17 -16.67 9.39
CA ALA A 36 -12.21 -15.63 9.76
C ALA A 36 -12.77 -14.26 9.35
N VAL A 37 -13.04 -13.39 10.32
CA VAL A 37 -13.57 -12.04 10.09
C VAL A 37 -12.44 -11.01 10.15
N ASN A 38 -12.30 -10.20 9.11
CA ASN A 38 -11.26 -9.19 8.97
C ASN A 38 -11.92 -7.81 8.82
N TYR A 39 -11.69 -6.95 9.80
CA TYR A 39 -12.23 -5.58 9.84
C TYR A 39 -11.24 -4.57 9.23
N GLU A 40 -11.68 -3.32 9.04
CA GLU A 40 -10.86 -2.24 8.50
C GLU A 40 -9.67 -1.84 9.40
N ASP A 41 -9.79 -2.02 10.73
CA ASP A 41 -8.81 -1.54 11.72
C ASP A 41 -7.77 -2.60 12.14
N ASP A 42 -7.43 -3.57 11.27
CA ASP A 42 -6.53 -4.70 11.59
C ASP A 42 -6.99 -5.60 12.75
N LYS A 43 -8.22 -5.40 13.23
CA LYS A 43 -8.88 -6.36 14.10
C LYS A 43 -9.28 -7.57 13.26
N SER A 44 -9.11 -8.74 13.84
CA SER A 44 -9.67 -9.97 13.31
C SER A 44 -10.38 -10.75 14.41
N ASP A 45 -11.37 -11.52 14.00
CA ASP A 45 -12.11 -12.44 14.86
C ASP A 45 -12.24 -13.79 14.15
N VAL A 46 -12.42 -14.86 14.92
CA VAL A 46 -12.64 -16.21 14.38
C VAL A 46 -13.93 -16.74 14.97
N ILE A 47 -14.84 -17.15 14.10
CA ILE A 47 -16.12 -17.74 14.50
C ILE A 47 -16.13 -19.20 14.08
N GLU A 48 -16.20 -20.10 15.05
CA GLU A 48 -16.38 -21.52 14.82
C GLU A 48 -17.82 -21.93 15.12
N ILE A 49 -18.42 -22.68 14.21
CA ILE A 49 -19.80 -23.17 14.36
C ILE A 49 -19.85 -24.69 14.16
N LYS A 50 -20.82 -25.32 14.83
CA LYS A 50 -21.24 -26.70 14.56
C LYS A 50 -22.66 -26.68 14.03
N THR A 51 -22.82 -26.94 12.73
CA THR A 51 -24.10 -26.75 12.04
C THR A 51 -24.52 -27.98 11.23
N ASP A 52 -25.83 -28.15 11.10
CA ASP A 52 -26.45 -29.14 10.20
C ASP A 52 -26.86 -28.50 8.86
N ALA A 53 -26.57 -27.21 8.66
CA ALA A 53 -26.90 -26.49 7.45
C ALA A 53 -26.28 -27.17 6.21
N GLU A 54 -27.06 -27.23 5.13
CA GLU A 54 -26.60 -27.79 3.85
C GLU A 54 -25.80 -26.77 3.03
N ASN A 55 -26.17 -25.49 3.10
CA ASN A 55 -25.55 -24.41 2.35
C ASN A 55 -25.10 -23.24 3.23
N LEU A 56 -24.31 -22.35 2.62
CA LEU A 56 -23.69 -21.21 3.27
C LEU A 56 -24.70 -20.18 3.77
N LEU A 57 -25.75 -19.89 2.99
CA LEU A 57 -26.82 -18.97 3.39
C LEU A 57 -27.43 -19.40 4.73
N THR A 58 -27.86 -20.67 4.80
CA THR A 58 -28.51 -21.24 5.98
C THR A 58 -27.56 -21.22 7.19
N ALA A 59 -26.26 -21.47 6.98
CA ALA A 59 -25.27 -21.41 8.04
C ALA A 59 -25.06 -19.98 8.58
N LEU A 60 -24.99 -18.98 7.69
CA LEU A 60 -24.82 -17.57 8.06
C LEU A 60 -26.03 -17.05 8.84
N GLU A 61 -27.25 -17.40 8.42
CA GLU A 61 -28.50 -16.94 9.06
C GLU A 61 -28.77 -17.64 10.39
N ASN A 62 -28.70 -18.98 10.44
CA ASN A 62 -29.04 -19.74 11.65
C ASN A 62 -28.11 -19.41 12.82
N GLU A 63 -26.82 -19.27 12.53
CA GLU A 63 -25.81 -18.94 13.53
C GLU A 63 -25.61 -17.43 13.69
N LYS A 64 -26.38 -16.61 12.96
CA LYS A 64 -26.37 -15.14 13.00
C LYS A 64 -24.97 -14.55 12.83
N ILE A 65 -24.20 -15.12 11.92
CA ILE A 65 -22.83 -14.70 11.60
C ILE A 65 -22.86 -13.33 10.91
N ALA A 66 -23.82 -13.16 10.00
CA ALA A 66 -23.99 -11.98 9.18
C ALA A 66 -25.46 -11.58 9.07
N VAL A 67 -25.71 -10.29 8.87
CA VAL A 67 -27.01 -9.79 8.41
C VAL A 67 -26.95 -9.73 6.89
N LEU A 68 -27.88 -10.41 6.23
CA LEU A 68 -27.94 -10.52 4.78
C LEU A 68 -29.11 -9.71 4.22
N GLU A 69 -28.96 -9.21 3.00
CA GLU A 69 -30.02 -8.59 2.23
C GLU A 69 -30.13 -9.32 0.89
N GLU A 70 -31.34 -9.72 0.52
CA GLU A 70 -31.65 -10.33 -0.77
C GLU A 70 -31.72 -9.25 -1.85
N THR A 71 -31.12 -9.54 -3.00
CA THR A 71 -30.99 -8.66 -4.17
C THR A 71 -31.33 -9.45 -5.43
N GLU A 72 -31.45 -8.78 -6.58
CA GLU A 72 -31.73 -9.45 -7.87
C GLU A 72 -30.63 -10.46 -8.27
N ASP A 73 -29.39 -10.25 -7.79
CA ASP A 73 -28.22 -11.09 -8.10
C ASP A 73 -27.88 -12.10 -6.99
N GLY A 74 -28.74 -12.26 -5.97
CA GLY A 74 -28.52 -13.15 -4.83
C GLY A 74 -28.46 -12.39 -3.50
N TYR A 75 -27.52 -12.73 -2.62
CA TYR A 75 -27.45 -12.16 -1.26
C TYR A 75 -26.19 -11.31 -1.07
N ILE A 76 -26.35 -10.14 -0.44
CA ILE A 76 -25.24 -9.29 0.01
C ILE A 76 -25.13 -9.29 1.54
N ILE A 77 -23.93 -9.09 2.07
CA ILE A 77 -23.68 -9.01 3.50
C ILE A 77 -23.74 -7.55 3.96
N LYS A 78 -24.74 -7.21 4.78
CA LYS A 78 -24.95 -5.87 5.33
C LYS A 78 -24.12 -5.61 6.57
N SER A 79 -23.94 -6.61 7.42
CA SER A 79 -23.07 -6.50 8.59
C SER A 79 -22.55 -7.86 9.03
N VAL A 80 -21.39 -7.85 9.68
CA VAL A 80 -20.82 -9.01 10.38
C VAL A 80 -20.51 -8.55 11.80
N LYS A 81 -20.96 -9.30 12.82
CA LYS A 81 -20.74 -8.98 14.24
C LYS A 81 -21.12 -7.53 14.63
N GLY A 82 -22.15 -6.97 13.99
CA GLY A 82 -22.64 -5.62 14.25
C GLY A 82 -21.87 -4.50 13.55
N VAL A 83 -20.81 -4.81 12.79
CA VAL A 83 -20.13 -3.83 11.93
C VAL A 83 -20.84 -3.80 10.58
N ALA A 84 -21.59 -2.74 10.33
CA ALA A 84 -22.34 -2.55 9.09
C ALA A 84 -21.44 -1.97 7.99
N ALA A 85 -21.67 -2.43 6.76
CA ALA A 85 -21.13 -1.80 5.57
C ALA A 85 -21.99 -0.57 5.22
N ASP A 86 -21.35 0.59 5.13
CA ASP A 86 -21.96 1.83 4.68
C ASP A 86 -21.87 1.98 3.16
N ALA A 87 -23.02 1.86 2.49
CA ALA A 87 -23.12 1.98 1.04
C ALA A 87 -22.69 3.37 0.53
N GLU A 88 -22.91 4.44 1.30
CA GLU A 88 -22.46 5.80 0.94
C GLU A 88 -20.94 5.89 0.98
N LYS A 89 -20.32 5.12 1.85
CA LYS A 89 -18.85 4.98 1.92
C LYS A 89 -18.28 3.96 0.95
N LYS A 90 -19.13 3.31 0.14
CA LYS A 90 -18.76 2.15 -0.69
C LYS A 90 -18.06 1.06 0.11
N GLU A 91 -18.42 0.93 1.38
CA GLU A 91 -17.99 -0.18 2.21
C GLU A 91 -18.80 -1.42 1.84
N LYS A 92 -18.16 -2.58 1.90
CA LYS A 92 -18.81 -3.87 1.68
C LYS A 92 -18.09 -4.99 2.42
N TRP A 93 -18.86 -6.01 2.77
CA TRP A 93 -18.35 -7.26 3.28
C TRP A 93 -18.24 -8.27 2.12
N HIS A 94 -17.05 -8.79 1.91
CA HIS A 94 -16.80 -9.90 0.99
C HIS A 94 -16.71 -11.21 1.76
N ILE A 95 -17.12 -12.30 1.12
CA ILE A 95 -16.86 -13.65 1.60
C ILE A 95 -16.02 -14.43 0.58
N THR A 96 -14.95 -15.06 1.05
CA THR A 96 -14.07 -15.92 0.24
C THR A 96 -13.93 -17.30 0.88
N LYS A 97 -13.40 -18.26 0.12
CA LYS A 97 -12.94 -19.56 0.64
C LYS A 97 -11.55 -19.85 0.10
N GLY A 98 -10.55 -19.95 0.97
CA GLY A 98 -9.15 -20.11 0.55
C GLY A 98 -8.63 -18.91 -0.27
N GLY A 99 -9.30 -17.76 -0.13
CA GLY A 99 -8.99 -16.50 -0.82
C GLY A 99 -9.49 -16.42 -2.25
N GLU A 100 -10.33 -17.37 -2.65
CA GLU A 100 -11.10 -17.28 -3.87
C GLU A 100 -12.47 -16.71 -3.55
N GLU A 101 -12.90 -15.73 -4.35
CA GLU A 101 -14.25 -15.17 -4.24
C GLU A 101 -15.28 -16.23 -4.65
N LEU A 102 -16.29 -16.40 -3.80
CA LEU A 102 -17.34 -17.36 -4.04
C LEU A 102 -18.19 -16.91 -5.23
N GLN A 103 -18.46 -17.83 -6.14
CA GLN A 103 -19.29 -17.60 -7.31
C GLN A 103 -20.70 -18.16 -7.06
N GLY A 104 -21.73 -17.42 -7.50
CA GLY A 104 -23.14 -17.81 -7.32
C GLY A 104 -23.73 -17.37 -5.98
N SER A 105 -25.02 -17.65 -5.79
CA SER A 105 -25.75 -17.25 -4.58
C SER A 105 -25.32 -18.08 -3.36
N PHE A 106 -25.31 -17.51 -2.16
CA PHE A 106 -24.98 -18.24 -0.93
C PHE A 106 -25.88 -19.46 -0.67
N SER A 107 -27.10 -19.46 -1.22
CA SER A 107 -28.02 -20.61 -1.15
C SER A 107 -27.55 -21.82 -1.97
N GLU A 108 -26.69 -21.60 -2.97
CA GLU A 108 -26.19 -22.63 -3.89
C GLU A 108 -24.85 -23.22 -3.42
N ILE A 109 -24.19 -22.56 -2.46
CA ILE A 109 -22.88 -22.96 -1.96
C ILE A 109 -23.04 -24.02 -0.88
N ILE A 110 -22.83 -25.28 -1.26
CA ILE A 110 -22.88 -26.42 -0.33
C ILE A 110 -21.67 -26.39 0.60
N ILE A 111 -21.95 -26.51 1.91
CA ILE A 111 -20.92 -26.50 2.96
C ILE A 111 -20.58 -27.92 3.43
N SER A 112 -19.29 -28.17 3.64
CA SER A 112 -18.73 -29.44 4.12
C SER A 112 -18.11 -29.31 5.51
N ASP A 113 -17.96 -30.44 6.20
CA ASP A 113 -17.23 -30.49 7.47
C ASP A 113 -15.76 -30.07 7.27
N GLY A 114 -15.27 -29.19 8.13
CA GLY A 114 -13.93 -28.60 8.06
C GLY A 114 -13.80 -27.40 7.11
N ASP A 115 -14.88 -26.92 6.49
CA ASP A 115 -14.82 -25.74 5.63
C ASP A 115 -14.41 -24.49 6.43
N ALA A 116 -13.55 -23.68 5.81
CA ALA A 116 -13.14 -22.38 6.33
C ALA A 116 -13.46 -21.29 5.30
N PHE A 117 -14.13 -20.23 5.75
CA PHE A 117 -14.52 -19.06 4.97
C PHE A 117 -13.90 -17.81 5.57
N GLU A 118 -13.77 -16.76 4.76
CA GLU A 118 -13.19 -15.51 5.20
C GLU A 118 -14.08 -14.33 4.85
N LEU A 119 -14.47 -13.57 5.87
CA LEU A 119 -15.29 -12.37 5.78
C LEU A 119 -14.38 -11.15 5.87
N SER A 120 -14.38 -10.29 4.85
CA SER A 120 -13.47 -9.14 4.77
C SER A 120 -14.21 -7.85 4.49
N PHE A 121 -14.01 -6.85 5.35
CA PHE A 121 -14.50 -5.50 5.12
C PHE A 121 -13.61 -4.77 4.10
N VAL A 122 -14.22 -4.14 3.10
CA VAL A 122 -13.51 -3.42 2.03
C VAL A 122 -14.23 -2.09 1.78
N ALA A 123 -13.50 -0.98 1.84
CA ALA A 123 -14.00 0.36 1.48
C ALA A 123 -13.50 0.78 0.09
N GLY A 124 -14.42 1.19 -0.80
CA GLY A 124 -14.10 1.90 -2.04
C GLY A 124 -13.92 3.41 -1.80
N ILE A 125 -13.73 4.19 -2.88
CA ILE A 125 -13.63 5.66 -2.76
C ILE A 125 -15.02 6.30 -2.67
N SER A 126 -15.31 6.90 -1.52
CA SER A 126 -16.53 7.65 -1.21
C SER A 126 -16.32 9.16 -1.19
N GLU A 127 -17.39 9.95 -1.25
CA GLU A 127 -17.32 11.41 -1.12
C GLU A 127 -16.70 11.84 0.22
N LYS A 128 -17.01 11.11 1.30
CA LYS A 128 -16.38 11.30 2.62
C LYS A 128 -14.89 11.01 2.58
N GLY A 129 -14.47 9.88 1.99
CA GLY A 129 -13.05 9.55 1.86
C GLY A 129 -12.28 10.54 0.98
N ILE A 130 -12.92 11.11 -0.03
CA ILE A 130 -12.37 12.21 -0.82
C ILE A 130 -12.17 13.46 0.04
N ALA A 131 -13.19 13.87 0.81
CA ALA A 131 -13.11 15.02 1.70
C ALA A 131 -12.00 14.85 2.75
N GLU A 132 -11.91 13.68 3.39
CA GLU A 132 -10.85 13.34 4.34
C GLU A 132 -9.47 13.37 3.69
N PHE A 133 -9.32 12.88 2.44
CA PHE A 133 -8.06 12.98 1.71
C PHE A 133 -7.65 14.45 1.49
N PHE A 134 -8.60 15.32 1.13
CA PHE A 134 -8.34 16.74 0.93
C PHE A 134 -7.94 17.42 2.24
N GLU A 135 -8.73 17.29 3.30
CA GLU A 135 -8.44 17.87 4.62
C GLU A 135 -7.07 17.43 5.13
N LYS A 136 -6.78 16.12 5.04
CA LYS A 136 -5.57 15.55 5.61
C LYS A 136 -4.31 15.89 4.79
N ASN A 137 -4.40 15.95 3.46
CA ASN A 137 -3.20 15.94 2.60
C ASN A 137 -3.07 17.13 1.64
N VAL A 138 -4.16 17.80 1.29
CA VAL A 138 -4.18 18.81 0.20
C VAL A 138 -4.51 20.20 0.71
N GLU A 139 -5.53 20.33 1.56
CA GLU A 139 -6.05 21.58 2.13
C GLU A 139 -5.52 21.79 3.55
N THR A 140 -4.23 21.55 3.72
CA THR A 140 -3.49 21.68 4.96
C THR A 140 -2.12 22.30 4.66
N ASP A 141 -1.60 23.06 5.61
CA ASP A 141 -0.22 23.58 5.59
C ASP A 141 0.77 22.60 6.24
N ALA A 142 0.31 21.44 6.70
CA ALA A 142 1.16 20.42 7.31
C ALA A 142 2.32 20.03 6.38
N ARG A 143 3.53 20.13 6.91
CA ARG A 143 4.76 19.75 6.25
C ARG A 143 4.88 18.22 6.24
N PRO A 144 5.08 17.57 5.08
CA PRO A 144 5.20 16.13 5.03
C PRO A 144 6.41 15.62 5.81
N ILE A 145 6.29 14.43 6.39
CA ILE A 145 7.43 13.64 6.84
C ILE A 145 7.67 12.55 5.80
N ALA A 146 8.84 12.55 5.16
CA ALA A 146 9.26 11.57 4.18
C ALA A 146 10.15 10.51 4.84
N VAL A 147 9.73 9.25 4.84
CA VAL A 147 10.47 8.15 5.49
C VAL A 147 11.02 7.21 4.42
N MET A 148 12.33 6.97 4.46
CA MET A 148 12.99 5.95 3.64
C MET A 148 12.66 4.56 4.16
N ILE A 149 12.03 3.74 3.33
CA ILE A 149 11.62 2.38 3.67
C ILE A 149 12.35 1.37 2.78
N ASP A 150 12.85 0.31 3.41
CA ASP A 150 13.55 -0.79 2.76
C ASP A 150 12.65 -1.59 1.83
N ASN A 151 13.23 -2.09 0.75
CA ASN A 151 12.57 -2.99 -0.20
C ASN A 151 13.62 -3.87 -0.93
N ASP A 152 14.78 -4.07 -0.30
CA ASP A 152 15.91 -4.72 -0.96
C ASP A 152 15.63 -6.18 -1.36
N ASN A 153 15.18 -6.99 -0.39
CA ASN A 153 15.01 -8.43 -0.56
C ASN A 153 13.83 -8.94 0.30
N SER A 154 13.67 -10.26 0.44
CA SER A 154 12.57 -10.85 1.23
C SER A 154 12.63 -10.50 2.70
N ASP A 155 13.81 -10.24 3.26
CA ASP A 155 14.03 -9.96 4.69
C ASP A 155 13.69 -8.50 5.02
N ALA A 156 13.69 -7.62 4.02
CA ALA A 156 13.15 -6.26 4.10
C ALA A 156 11.61 -6.24 4.10
N ARG A 157 10.97 -7.38 3.81
CA ARG A 157 9.53 -7.52 3.62
C ARG A 157 8.95 -8.46 4.68
N PRO A 158 7.71 -8.24 5.12
CA PRO A 158 6.87 -7.11 4.75
C PRO A 158 7.21 -5.79 5.47
N GLN A 159 6.89 -4.67 4.82
CA GLN A 159 6.94 -3.33 5.40
C GLN A 159 5.74 -3.08 6.35
N ALA A 160 5.92 -2.13 7.25
CA ALA A 160 4.89 -1.60 8.14
C ALA A 160 4.62 -0.12 7.82
N GLY A 161 3.34 0.28 7.85
CA GLY A 161 2.89 1.67 7.83
C GLY A 161 2.89 2.33 6.45
N ILE A 162 3.42 1.68 5.41
CA ILE A 162 3.47 2.25 4.05
C ILE A 162 2.08 2.46 3.44
N GLU A 163 1.09 1.67 3.89
CA GLU A 163 -0.32 1.78 3.49
C GLU A 163 -1.00 3.07 3.97
N GLU A 164 -0.45 3.76 4.97
CA GLU A 164 -0.99 5.03 5.49
C GLU A 164 -0.37 6.26 4.80
N ALA A 165 0.60 6.06 3.91
CA ALA A 165 1.23 7.15 3.16
C ALA A 165 0.29 7.68 2.06
N PHE A 166 0.29 9.00 1.83
CA PHE A 166 -0.50 9.61 0.76
C PHE A 166 0.27 9.65 -0.57
N LEU A 167 1.60 9.59 -0.52
CA LEU A 167 2.50 9.62 -1.67
C LEU A 167 3.70 8.72 -1.40
N VAL A 168 4.03 7.87 -2.36
CA VAL A 168 5.19 6.99 -2.29
C VAL A 168 6.00 7.08 -3.58
N TYR A 169 7.30 7.30 -3.44
CA TYR A 169 8.25 7.16 -4.54
C TYR A 169 8.95 5.81 -4.45
N GLU A 170 8.92 5.03 -5.53
CA GLU A 170 9.72 3.81 -5.68
C GLU A 170 10.84 4.05 -6.70
N MET A 171 12.08 3.81 -6.30
CA MET A 171 13.25 4.02 -7.15
C MET A 171 14.27 2.90 -6.99
N PHE A 172 15.04 2.66 -8.05
CA PHE A 172 16.21 1.78 -8.04
C PHE A 172 17.22 2.15 -6.96
N VAL A 173 17.88 1.12 -6.42
CA VAL A 173 19.11 1.21 -5.62
C VAL A 173 20.16 0.22 -6.13
N GLU A 174 21.26 -0.01 -5.40
CA GLU A 174 22.30 -0.95 -5.83
C GLU A 174 21.79 -2.38 -5.83
N GLY A 175 22.52 -3.25 -6.53
CA GLY A 175 22.21 -4.66 -6.53
C GLY A 175 20.85 -4.97 -7.15
N GLY A 176 20.30 -4.06 -7.97
CA GLY A 176 19.07 -4.22 -8.77
C GLY A 176 17.77 -4.38 -7.97
N SER A 177 17.76 -3.95 -6.71
CA SER A 177 16.55 -3.80 -5.90
C SER A 177 16.04 -2.35 -5.93
N THR A 178 14.97 -2.07 -5.17
CA THR A 178 14.40 -0.73 -5.02
C THR A 178 14.32 -0.33 -3.55
N ARG A 179 14.01 0.96 -3.31
CA ARG A 179 13.56 1.47 -2.01
C ARG A 179 12.34 2.35 -2.20
N TYR A 180 11.57 2.50 -1.13
CA TYR A 180 10.49 3.46 -1.08
C TYR A 180 10.91 4.70 -0.30
N MET A 181 10.35 5.83 -0.68
CA MET A 181 10.23 7.02 0.17
C MET A 181 8.74 7.31 0.33
N ALA A 182 8.22 7.06 1.52
CA ALA A 182 6.80 7.22 1.84
C ALA A 182 6.57 8.53 2.57
N LEU A 183 5.60 9.32 2.11
CA LEU A 183 5.27 10.62 2.67
C LEU A 183 3.97 10.56 3.47
N PHE A 184 4.02 11.15 4.65
CA PHE A 184 2.92 11.22 5.60
C PHE A 184 2.60 12.67 5.92
N LYS A 185 1.32 12.99 6.04
CA LYS A 185 0.79 14.25 6.56
C LYS A 185 -0.32 13.91 7.56
N ASN A 186 -0.37 14.62 8.69
CA ASN A 186 -1.44 14.51 9.68
C ASN A 186 -1.80 13.04 9.99
N ALA A 187 -0.78 12.18 10.10
CA ALA A 187 -0.93 10.73 10.24
C ALA A 187 -0.49 10.28 11.64
N GLU A 188 -1.05 9.19 12.14
CA GLU A 188 -0.71 8.67 13.47
C GLU A 188 -0.01 7.31 13.40
N THR A 189 0.62 7.00 12.26
CA THR A 189 1.20 5.71 11.94
C THR A 189 2.19 5.26 13.03
N LYS A 190 1.82 4.17 13.73
CA LYS A 190 2.53 3.72 14.95
C LYS A 190 3.78 2.91 14.68
N LYS A 191 3.89 2.30 13.49
CA LYS A 191 5.06 1.52 13.09
C LYS A 191 5.35 1.74 11.62
N ILE A 192 6.53 2.27 11.32
CA ILE A 192 7.01 2.55 9.97
C ILE A 192 8.37 1.88 9.78
N GLY A 193 8.51 1.07 8.74
CA GLY A 193 9.80 0.49 8.36
C GLY A 193 9.69 -0.84 7.61
N PRO A 194 10.82 -1.55 7.42
CA PRO A 194 12.13 -1.19 7.94
C PRO A 194 12.66 0.13 7.38
N VAL A 195 13.17 1.03 8.22
CA VAL A 195 13.77 2.29 7.80
C VAL A 195 15.16 2.02 7.23
N ARG A 196 15.46 2.60 6.07
CA ARG A 196 16.73 2.36 5.38
C ARG A 196 17.47 3.62 4.96
N SER A 197 18.63 3.40 4.36
CA SER A 197 19.58 4.46 4.05
C SER A 197 19.10 5.36 2.92
N SER A 198 19.44 6.64 3.03
CA SER A 198 19.20 7.65 2.00
C SER A 198 20.11 7.48 0.77
N ARG A 199 19.62 7.91 -0.39
CA ARG A 199 20.42 8.23 -1.59
C ARG A 199 20.15 9.63 -2.07
N HIS A 200 21.15 10.21 -2.74
CA HIS A 200 21.14 11.59 -3.16
C HIS A 200 19.98 11.93 -4.11
N TYR A 201 19.55 11.01 -4.97
CA TYR A 201 18.40 11.22 -5.85
C TYR A 201 17.04 11.17 -5.13
N PHE A 202 16.92 10.52 -3.95
CA PHE A 202 15.70 10.63 -3.14
C PHE A 202 15.54 12.03 -2.53
N LEU A 203 16.66 12.74 -2.29
CA LEU A 203 16.63 14.10 -1.73
C LEU A 203 15.92 15.09 -2.67
N ASP A 204 15.97 14.85 -3.98
CA ASP A 204 15.28 15.69 -4.97
C ASP A 204 13.76 15.67 -4.79
N TYR A 205 13.22 14.51 -4.41
CA TYR A 205 11.80 14.31 -4.14
C TYR A 205 11.43 14.70 -2.70
N ALA A 206 12.37 14.58 -1.74
CA ALA A 206 12.18 15.15 -0.41
C ALA A 206 12.09 16.69 -0.49
N MET A 207 12.95 17.34 -1.28
CA MET A 207 12.94 18.79 -1.48
C MET A 207 11.71 19.27 -2.26
N GLU A 208 11.25 18.54 -3.29
CA GLU A 208 10.07 18.99 -4.04
C GLU A 208 8.78 18.98 -3.21
N ASN A 209 8.73 18.13 -2.19
CA ASN A 209 7.65 18.05 -1.21
C ASN A 209 7.92 18.91 0.03
N ASP A 210 9.08 19.58 0.10
CA ASP A 210 9.57 20.27 1.30
C ASP A 210 9.42 19.43 2.57
N ALA A 211 9.80 18.15 2.51
CA ALA A 211 9.55 17.20 3.57
C ALA A 211 10.65 17.22 4.65
N ILE A 212 10.26 16.93 5.90
CA ILE A 212 11.21 16.48 6.93
C ILE A 212 11.63 15.05 6.58
N TYR A 213 12.92 14.82 6.39
CA TYR A 213 13.42 13.60 5.76
C TYR A 213 14.03 12.61 6.77
N ALA A 214 13.36 11.48 6.99
CA ALA A 214 13.76 10.45 7.93
C ALA A 214 14.40 9.23 7.24
N HIS A 215 15.56 8.79 7.73
CA HIS A 215 16.30 7.67 7.16
C HIS A 215 17.24 7.02 8.19
N PHE A 216 17.80 5.85 7.86
CA PHE A 216 18.79 5.16 8.68
C PHE A 216 20.09 4.95 7.89
N GLY A 217 21.04 5.87 8.04
CA GLY A 217 22.27 5.93 7.23
C GLY A 217 22.06 6.55 5.85
N TRP A 218 23.13 6.60 5.06
CA TRP A 218 23.16 7.30 3.76
C TRP A 218 24.33 6.83 2.88
N SER A 219 24.28 7.13 1.59
CA SER A 219 25.49 7.15 0.73
C SER A 219 26.35 8.41 0.98
N PRO A 220 27.65 8.41 0.63
CA PRO A 220 28.50 9.61 0.73
C PRO A 220 27.95 10.84 0.02
N LEU A 221 27.38 10.69 -1.18
CA LEU A 221 26.74 11.79 -1.91
C LEU A 221 25.54 12.35 -1.16
N ALA A 222 24.67 11.48 -0.65
CA ALA A 222 23.54 11.91 0.17
C ALA A 222 23.98 12.63 1.46
N GLN A 223 25.04 12.17 2.13
CA GLN A 223 25.60 12.85 3.30
C GLN A 223 26.07 14.27 2.96
N GLN A 224 26.81 14.41 1.87
CA GLN A 224 27.30 15.70 1.39
C GLN A 224 26.13 16.62 1.03
N ASP A 225 25.16 16.11 0.27
CA ASP A 225 24.01 16.87 -0.21
C ASP A 225 23.09 17.33 0.91
N ILE A 226 22.79 16.47 1.89
CA ILE A 226 21.95 16.83 3.04
C ILE A 226 22.50 18.07 3.75
N SER A 227 23.81 18.09 3.99
CA SER A 227 24.49 19.23 4.61
C SER A 227 24.51 20.45 3.68
N ALA A 228 24.93 20.27 2.42
CA ALA A 228 25.10 21.37 1.47
C ALA A 228 23.78 22.05 1.07
N LEU A 229 22.67 21.30 1.06
CA LEU A 229 21.34 21.76 0.68
C LEU A 229 20.47 22.16 1.88
N GLY A 230 20.98 22.00 3.12
CA GLY A 230 20.25 22.35 4.34
C GLY A 230 18.98 21.53 4.54
N ILE A 231 19.01 20.23 4.21
CA ILE A 231 17.83 19.36 4.31
C ILE A 231 17.56 19.00 5.77
N ASN A 232 16.38 19.37 6.25
CA ASN A 232 15.87 18.99 7.56
C ASN A 232 15.71 17.47 7.59
N ASN A 233 16.60 16.78 8.30
CA ASN A 233 16.63 15.33 8.34
C ASN A 233 16.73 14.78 9.77
N ILE A 234 16.28 13.53 9.89
CA ILE A 234 16.37 12.70 11.09
C ILE A 234 17.07 11.41 10.66
N ASN A 235 18.26 11.16 11.18
CA ASN A 235 19.08 10.03 10.79
C ASN A 235 19.27 9.07 11.96
N GLY A 236 18.80 7.83 11.84
CA GLY A 236 18.91 6.82 12.90
C GLY A 236 20.32 6.44 13.35
N LEU A 237 21.37 6.84 12.62
CA LEU A 237 22.76 6.74 13.09
C LEU A 237 23.11 7.74 14.21
N TYR A 238 22.39 8.86 14.30
CA TYR A 238 22.66 9.96 15.23
C TYR A 238 21.48 10.26 16.15
N ASP A 239 20.26 10.04 15.67
CA ASP A 239 18.99 10.29 16.37
C ASP A 239 18.42 9.00 16.96
N SER A 240 19.26 8.23 17.67
CA SER A 240 18.99 6.84 18.05
C SER A 240 17.74 6.64 18.92
N SER A 241 17.31 7.64 19.68
CA SER A 241 16.05 7.59 20.45
C SER A 241 14.79 7.65 19.59
N THR A 242 14.92 8.06 18.32
CA THR A 242 13.81 8.18 17.36
C THR A 242 13.49 6.86 16.66
N PHE A 243 14.43 5.91 16.69
CA PHE A 243 14.32 4.63 16.00
C PHE A 243 14.55 3.49 16.98
N TYR A 244 13.92 2.36 16.73
CA TYR A 244 14.15 1.14 17.51
C TYR A 244 14.43 -0.03 16.59
N ARG A 245 14.97 -1.11 17.17
CA ARG A 245 15.24 -2.35 16.44
C ARG A 245 14.18 -3.38 16.77
N ASP A 246 13.47 -3.85 15.75
CA ASP A 246 12.54 -4.97 15.86
C ASP A 246 13.11 -6.20 15.15
N TYR A 247 13.53 -7.17 15.97
CA TYR A 247 14.12 -8.43 15.52
C TYR A 247 13.09 -9.56 15.35
N SER A 248 11.79 -9.28 15.54
CA SER A 248 10.73 -10.29 15.37
C SER A 248 10.50 -10.67 13.91
N VAL A 249 10.90 -9.81 12.96
CA VAL A 249 10.72 -10.02 11.52
C VAL A 249 11.98 -10.63 10.88
N THR A 250 13.17 -10.23 11.33
CA THR A 250 14.47 -10.67 10.79
C THR A 250 15.60 -10.36 11.78
N SER A 251 16.71 -11.07 11.69
CA SER A 251 17.89 -10.87 12.54
C SER A 251 18.96 -9.95 11.93
N ASP A 252 18.78 -9.53 10.67
CA ASP A 252 19.79 -8.76 9.93
C ASP A 252 19.56 -7.23 10.01
N TRP A 253 20.21 -6.46 9.13
CA TRP A 253 20.14 -5.00 9.07
C TRP A 253 18.75 -4.41 8.71
N HIS A 254 17.76 -5.24 8.39
CA HIS A 254 16.37 -4.89 8.04
C HIS A 254 15.45 -4.68 9.26
N THR A 255 15.99 -4.17 10.37
CA THR A 255 15.33 -4.21 11.68
C THR A 255 15.01 -2.83 12.25
N ALA A 256 15.36 -1.74 11.58
CA ALA A 256 15.09 -0.39 12.09
C ALA A 256 13.63 0.01 11.86
N TYR A 257 12.92 0.49 12.88
CA TYR A 257 11.56 1.01 12.75
C TYR A 257 11.42 2.33 13.51
N THR A 258 10.37 3.08 13.20
CA THR A 258 10.00 4.34 13.86
C THR A 258 8.48 4.53 13.86
N SER A 259 7.99 5.67 14.32
CA SER A 259 6.59 6.08 14.31
C SER A 259 6.48 7.57 13.97
N ILE A 260 5.32 8.04 13.50
CA ILE A 260 5.13 9.49 13.27
C ILE A 260 5.38 10.29 14.55
N GLU A 261 4.83 9.85 15.68
CA GLU A 261 5.04 10.49 16.99
C GLU A 261 6.53 10.63 17.36
N SER A 262 7.33 9.60 17.11
CA SER A 262 8.78 9.65 17.39
C SER A 262 9.50 10.62 16.46
N LEU A 263 9.12 10.63 15.18
CA LEU A 263 9.70 11.53 14.18
C LEU A 263 9.33 12.99 14.46
N GLU A 264 8.09 13.27 14.83
CA GLU A 264 7.64 14.61 15.22
C GLU A 264 8.39 15.10 16.46
N LYS A 265 8.53 14.26 17.50
CA LYS A 265 9.33 14.62 18.68
C LYS A 265 10.78 14.96 18.34
N SER A 266 11.38 14.23 17.41
CA SER A 266 12.76 14.47 16.96
C SER A 266 12.88 15.74 16.11
N ALA A 267 11.89 16.01 15.26
CA ALA A 267 11.79 17.24 14.48
C ALA A 267 11.62 18.47 15.39
N ASP A 268 10.76 18.39 16.41
CA ASP A 268 10.53 19.45 17.40
C ASP A 268 11.81 19.77 18.17
N ALA A 269 12.53 18.74 18.64
CA ALA A 269 13.81 18.90 19.32
C ALA A 269 14.91 19.53 18.44
N LYS A 270 14.78 19.43 17.11
CA LYS A 270 15.66 20.06 16.12
C LYS A 270 15.13 21.40 15.61
N GLU A 271 14.02 21.89 16.18
CA GLU A 271 13.35 23.15 15.82
C GLU A 271 12.93 23.21 14.34
N TYR A 272 12.58 22.06 13.76
CA TYR A 272 12.08 22.00 12.39
C TYR A 272 10.62 22.45 12.34
N SER A 273 10.27 23.27 11.34
CA SER A 273 8.87 23.65 11.09
C SER A 273 8.02 22.44 10.70
N PHE A 274 6.84 22.33 11.31
CA PHE A 274 5.79 21.37 10.94
C PHE A 274 4.83 21.90 9.87
N THR A 275 5.03 23.13 9.38
CA THR A 275 4.23 23.70 8.30
C THR A 275 5.10 24.12 7.11
N THR A 276 4.49 24.17 5.92
CA THR A 276 5.13 24.57 4.65
C THR A 276 4.20 25.45 3.80
N ASP A 277 4.80 26.40 3.08
CA ASP A 277 4.12 27.28 2.12
C ASP A 277 4.31 26.84 0.65
N LYS A 278 5.04 25.74 0.40
CA LYS A 278 5.40 25.28 -0.95
C LYS A 278 4.21 24.72 -1.72
N GLY A 279 3.06 24.49 -1.07
CA GLY A 279 1.86 23.91 -1.66
C GLY A 279 2.05 22.49 -2.16
N ASN A 280 1.00 21.88 -2.71
CA ASN A 280 1.04 20.49 -3.15
C ASN A 280 1.89 20.29 -4.42
N VAL A 281 2.54 19.12 -4.54
CA VAL A 281 3.27 18.73 -5.75
C VAL A 281 2.31 18.48 -6.91
N PHE A 282 1.17 17.86 -6.62
CA PHE A 282 0.15 17.51 -7.60
C PHE A 282 -1.08 18.40 -7.47
N THR A 283 -1.78 18.55 -8.59
CA THR A 283 -3.17 19.02 -8.61
C THR A 283 -4.13 17.84 -8.64
N TYR A 284 -5.29 18.00 -8.02
CA TYR A 284 -6.27 16.92 -7.85
C TYR A 284 -7.63 17.27 -8.45
N ASN A 285 -8.32 16.27 -8.97
CA ASN A 285 -9.75 16.35 -9.27
C ASN A 285 -10.55 16.46 -7.97
N ARG A 286 -11.67 17.18 -7.97
CA ARG A 286 -12.53 17.29 -6.78
C ARG A 286 -13.41 16.06 -6.55
N ALA A 287 -13.53 15.20 -7.55
CA ALA A 287 -14.26 13.94 -7.50
C ALA A 287 -13.42 12.84 -8.16
N ASP A 288 -13.77 11.58 -7.88
CA ASP A 288 -13.22 10.44 -8.58
C ASP A 288 -13.60 10.49 -10.07
N THR A 289 -12.62 10.65 -10.95
CA THR A 289 -12.81 10.98 -12.37
C THR A 289 -12.14 9.94 -13.26
N ASP A 290 -12.88 9.38 -14.21
CA ASP A 290 -12.35 8.42 -15.18
C ASP A 290 -11.56 9.13 -16.30
N LEU A 291 -10.54 8.46 -16.83
CA LEU A 291 -9.81 8.94 -18.01
C LEU A 291 -10.65 8.67 -19.27
N GLU A 292 -11.24 9.70 -19.87
CA GLU A 292 -12.16 9.55 -21.02
C GLU A 292 -11.49 8.81 -22.19
N ASN A 293 -10.28 9.22 -22.57
CA ASN A 293 -9.52 8.67 -23.70
C ASN A 293 -8.36 7.74 -23.28
N GLY A 294 -8.45 7.15 -22.07
CA GLY A 294 -7.42 6.25 -21.57
C GLY A 294 -7.52 4.83 -22.15
N SER A 295 -6.37 4.22 -22.42
CA SER A 295 -6.27 2.78 -22.75
C SER A 295 -6.52 1.93 -21.51
N PRO A 296 -6.98 0.67 -21.64
CA PRO A 296 -7.07 -0.26 -20.52
C PRO A 296 -5.75 -0.39 -19.75
N ALA A 297 -5.86 -0.52 -18.43
CA ALA A 297 -4.75 -0.65 -17.50
C ALA A 297 -5.23 -1.40 -16.24
N GLU A 298 -5.80 -2.58 -16.42
CA GLU A 298 -6.22 -3.46 -15.31
C GLU A 298 -5.02 -4.09 -14.62
N LYS A 299 -3.89 -4.22 -15.32
CA LYS A 299 -2.64 -4.76 -14.78
C LYS A 299 -1.45 -3.91 -15.22
N VAL A 300 -0.63 -3.57 -14.25
CA VAL A 300 0.61 -2.81 -14.45
C VAL A 300 1.76 -3.69 -14.01
N THR A 301 2.70 -3.97 -14.90
CA THR A 301 3.92 -4.73 -14.60
C THR A 301 5.13 -3.82 -14.74
N LEU A 302 5.90 -3.72 -13.67
CA LEU A 302 7.04 -2.84 -13.52
C LEU A 302 8.30 -3.68 -13.31
N LYS A 303 9.16 -3.72 -14.33
CA LYS A 303 10.42 -4.43 -14.24
C LYS A 303 11.52 -3.46 -13.86
N TYR A 304 12.06 -3.63 -12.66
CA TYR A 304 13.25 -2.91 -12.25
C TYR A 304 14.50 -3.68 -12.69
N SER A 305 14.61 -4.96 -12.34
CA SER A 305 15.79 -5.76 -12.72
C SER A 305 15.38 -7.13 -13.27
N GLY A 306 16.37 -7.98 -13.58
CA GLY A 306 16.11 -9.37 -13.96
C GLY A 306 15.39 -10.18 -12.87
N PHE A 307 15.46 -9.75 -11.61
CA PHE A 307 14.92 -10.47 -10.44
C PHE A 307 13.92 -9.65 -9.62
N TYR A 308 13.85 -8.33 -9.81
CA TYR A 308 12.84 -7.49 -9.17
C TYR A 308 11.78 -7.02 -10.17
N ILE A 309 10.61 -7.67 -10.10
CA ILE A 309 9.40 -7.33 -10.84
C ILE A 309 8.31 -7.05 -9.83
N THR A 310 7.78 -5.83 -9.84
CA THR A 310 6.60 -5.43 -9.07
C THR A 310 5.52 -4.99 -10.05
N GLY A 311 4.38 -4.56 -9.53
CA GLY A 311 3.27 -4.16 -10.37
C GLY A 311 2.06 -3.82 -9.53
N TYR A 312 0.95 -3.68 -10.21
CA TYR A 312 -0.33 -3.39 -9.59
C TYR A 312 -1.43 -4.13 -10.34
N LYS A 313 -2.44 -4.56 -9.59
CA LYS A 313 -3.67 -5.17 -10.13
C LYS A 313 -4.85 -4.28 -9.75
N TYR A 314 -5.60 -3.86 -10.75
CA TYR A 314 -6.82 -3.07 -10.58
C TYR A 314 -7.96 -3.92 -10.03
N ASN A 315 -8.77 -3.32 -9.16
CA ASN A 315 -10.07 -3.82 -8.76
C ASN A 315 -11.15 -2.82 -9.22
N PRO A 316 -12.04 -3.21 -10.15
CA PRO A 316 -13.06 -2.30 -10.69
C PRO A 316 -14.11 -1.86 -9.68
N GLU A 317 -14.33 -2.64 -8.62
CA GLU A 317 -15.34 -2.36 -7.60
C GLU A 317 -14.86 -1.29 -6.62
N THR A 318 -13.60 -1.39 -6.17
CA THR A 318 -13.00 -0.39 -5.28
C THR A 318 -12.42 0.79 -6.04
N LYS A 319 -12.19 0.63 -7.35
CA LYS A 319 -11.43 1.54 -8.21
C LYS A 319 -10.00 1.81 -7.71
N LEU A 320 -9.39 0.81 -7.08
CA LEU A 320 -8.03 0.87 -6.54
C LEU A 320 -7.11 -0.16 -7.18
N TYR A 321 -5.82 0.12 -7.13
CA TYR A 321 -4.75 -0.74 -7.60
C TYR A 321 -4.02 -1.37 -6.42
N THR A 322 -4.07 -2.69 -6.29
CA THR A 322 -3.32 -3.41 -5.24
C THR A 322 -1.93 -3.76 -5.74
N LYS A 323 -0.89 -3.41 -4.98
CA LYS A 323 0.52 -3.70 -5.33
C LYS A 323 0.78 -5.21 -5.37
N GLN A 324 1.58 -5.61 -6.34
CA GLN A 324 1.99 -6.99 -6.61
C GLN A 324 3.51 -7.12 -6.53
N LEU A 325 3.97 -8.30 -6.14
CA LEU A 325 5.34 -8.76 -6.28
C LEU A 325 5.35 -9.98 -7.20
N GLY A 326 5.88 -9.82 -8.41
CA GLY A 326 5.70 -10.78 -9.48
C GLY A 326 4.20 -11.02 -9.75
N GLN A 327 3.74 -12.25 -9.56
CA GLN A 327 2.33 -12.65 -9.72
C GLN A 327 1.57 -12.83 -8.39
N SER A 328 2.19 -12.50 -7.26
CA SER A 328 1.55 -12.60 -5.94
C SER A 328 1.33 -11.20 -5.37
N ASP A 329 0.29 -11.06 -4.56
CA ASP A 329 0.09 -9.84 -3.79
C ASP A 329 1.30 -9.50 -2.94
N TYR A 330 1.56 -8.20 -2.83
CA TYR A 330 2.67 -7.69 -2.05
C TYR A 330 2.40 -7.84 -0.54
N PRO A 331 3.34 -8.40 0.26
CA PRO A 331 3.10 -8.64 1.67
C PRO A 331 3.26 -7.34 2.50
N THR A 332 2.41 -7.16 3.51
CA THR A 332 2.48 -6.06 4.51
C THR A 332 2.61 -6.63 5.93
N GLN A 333 2.88 -5.83 6.97
CA GLN A 333 2.83 -6.34 8.35
C GLN A 333 1.39 -6.36 8.88
N SER A 334 0.62 -5.31 8.62
CA SER A 334 -0.77 -5.15 9.08
C SER A 334 -1.73 -6.24 8.60
N GLY A 335 -1.63 -6.63 7.33
CA GLY A 335 -2.68 -7.46 6.72
C GLY A 335 -3.24 -6.78 5.47
N LYS A 336 -3.32 -5.45 5.57
CA LYS A 336 -3.87 -4.56 4.55
C LYS A 336 -3.05 -4.61 3.26
N PRO A 337 -3.69 -4.77 2.10
CA PRO A 337 -3.00 -4.62 0.83
C PRO A 337 -2.49 -3.19 0.66
N ILE A 338 -1.32 -3.05 0.04
CA ILE A 338 -0.85 -1.74 -0.41
C ILE A 338 -1.71 -1.33 -1.61
N ALA A 339 -2.54 -0.31 -1.43
CA ALA A 339 -3.45 0.20 -2.45
C ALA A 339 -3.01 1.57 -2.99
N ALA A 340 -3.12 1.75 -4.30
CA ALA A 340 -2.89 3.01 -4.98
C ALA A 340 -4.16 3.44 -5.71
N LYS A 341 -4.52 4.72 -5.61
CA LYS A 341 -5.52 5.33 -6.50
C LYS A 341 -4.88 5.81 -7.80
N ASN A 342 -3.67 6.34 -7.68
CA ASN A 342 -2.90 6.88 -8.78
C ASN A 342 -1.56 6.16 -8.89
N ILE A 343 -1.19 5.79 -10.11
CA ILE A 343 0.16 5.31 -10.40
C ILE A 343 0.73 6.22 -11.48
N ILE A 344 1.91 6.77 -11.21
CA ILE A 344 2.74 7.45 -12.19
C ILE A 344 3.91 6.53 -12.48
N VAL A 345 4.11 6.18 -13.75
CA VAL A 345 5.34 5.57 -14.23
C VAL A 345 6.17 6.68 -14.85
N GLN A 346 7.27 7.05 -14.20
CA GLN A 346 8.19 8.09 -14.67
C GLN A 346 9.40 7.42 -15.31
N PHE A 347 9.61 7.60 -16.62
CA PHE A 347 10.80 7.05 -17.25
C PHE A 347 12.02 7.95 -17.02
N ALA A 348 13.02 7.43 -16.31
CA ALA A 348 14.29 8.11 -16.01
C ALA A 348 15.48 7.17 -16.26
N SER A 349 16.56 7.70 -16.82
CA SER A 349 17.80 6.94 -17.00
C SER A 349 18.50 6.70 -15.67
N ASN A 350 19.21 5.57 -15.55
CA ASN A 350 20.07 5.30 -14.41
C ASN A 350 21.39 4.66 -14.87
N TYR A 351 22.45 4.88 -14.11
CA TYR A 351 23.78 4.32 -14.37
C TYR A 351 24.59 4.11 -13.09
N ASN A 352 25.59 3.22 -13.16
CA ASN A 352 26.51 2.95 -12.04
C ASN A 352 27.52 4.09 -11.89
N LEU A 353 27.77 4.53 -10.66
CA LEU A 353 28.74 5.59 -10.34
C LEU A 353 30.21 5.15 -10.51
N GLY A 354 30.48 3.86 -10.66
CA GLY A 354 31.84 3.34 -10.84
C GLY A 354 32.70 3.42 -9.57
N ASP A 355 32.07 3.55 -8.40
CA ASP A 355 32.73 3.76 -7.10
C ASP A 355 33.12 2.47 -6.37
N GLY A 356 33.07 1.32 -7.06
CA GLY A 356 33.32 0.00 -6.49
C GLY A 356 32.24 -0.52 -5.54
N SER A 357 31.18 0.24 -5.28
CA SER A 357 30.07 -0.14 -4.37
C SER A 357 28.73 -0.33 -5.10
N ALA A 358 28.76 -0.42 -6.44
CA ALA A 358 27.59 -0.56 -7.32
C ALA A 358 26.52 0.54 -7.19
N ARG A 359 26.86 1.69 -6.57
CA ARG A 359 25.96 2.83 -6.34
C ARG A 359 25.42 3.36 -7.66
N GLN A 360 24.14 3.73 -7.66
CA GLN A 360 23.44 4.21 -8.85
C GLN A 360 23.30 5.74 -8.82
N GLN A 361 23.30 6.34 -10.01
CA GLN A 361 22.69 7.63 -10.29
C GLN A 361 21.35 7.39 -10.99
N ILE A 362 20.36 8.24 -10.71
CA ILE A 362 19.14 8.36 -11.50
C ILE A 362 19.04 9.79 -12.01
N ASP A 363 18.74 9.97 -13.29
CA ASP A 363 18.57 11.30 -13.90
C ASP A 363 17.16 11.82 -13.61
N THR A 364 17.01 12.43 -12.44
CA THR A 364 15.76 12.99 -11.89
C THR A 364 15.43 14.38 -12.43
N VAL A 365 16.43 15.12 -12.91
CA VAL A 365 16.31 16.46 -13.50
C VAL A 365 16.36 16.36 -15.02
N GLY A 366 15.48 17.08 -15.70
CA GLY A 366 15.33 17.03 -17.15
C GLY A 366 13.88 16.80 -17.54
N SER A 367 13.67 16.09 -18.65
CA SER A 367 12.33 15.77 -19.14
C SER A 367 12.33 14.44 -19.87
N SER A 368 11.23 13.69 -19.76
CA SER A 368 11.03 12.43 -20.48
C SER A 368 9.53 12.09 -20.49
N THR A 369 9.18 10.89 -20.92
CA THR A 369 7.81 10.39 -21.02
C THR A 369 7.46 9.50 -19.82
N GLY A 370 6.21 9.08 -19.74
CA GLY A 370 5.71 8.20 -18.70
C GLY A 370 4.27 7.79 -18.94
N TYR A 371 3.65 7.24 -17.90
CA TYR A 371 2.23 6.93 -17.88
C TYR A 371 1.58 7.46 -16.60
N TYR A 372 0.37 8.00 -16.73
CA TYR A 372 -0.55 8.19 -15.61
C TYR A 372 -1.64 7.15 -15.68
N ILE A 373 -1.86 6.42 -14.58
CA ILE A 373 -2.77 5.29 -14.49
C ILE A 373 -3.72 5.51 -13.29
N THR A 374 -5.02 5.40 -13.54
CA THR A 374 -6.09 5.47 -12.53
C THR A 374 -7.36 4.83 -13.09
N ASN A 375 -8.26 4.34 -12.22
CA ASN A 375 -9.58 3.80 -12.60
C ASN A 375 -9.56 2.77 -13.73
N GLY A 376 -8.58 1.87 -13.74
CA GLY A 376 -8.49 0.81 -14.75
C GLY A 376 -8.02 1.29 -16.11
N LYS A 377 -7.58 2.55 -16.22
CA LYS A 377 -7.13 3.16 -17.48
C LYS A 377 -5.78 3.86 -17.35
N CYS A 378 -5.09 4.04 -18.46
CA CYS A 378 -3.86 4.81 -18.54
C CYS A 378 -3.85 5.81 -19.70
N ILE A 379 -3.10 6.90 -19.52
CA ILE A 379 -2.70 7.81 -20.57
C ILE A 379 -1.17 7.96 -20.55
N GLU A 380 -0.58 8.17 -21.72
CA GLU A 380 0.81 8.63 -21.80
C GLU A 380 0.92 10.07 -21.30
N ILE A 381 2.01 10.36 -20.61
CA ILE A 381 2.31 11.69 -20.08
C ILE A 381 3.75 12.08 -20.41
N ASN A 382 4.02 13.38 -20.38
CA ASN A 382 5.36 13.93 -20.31
C ASN A 382 5.63 14.40 -18.89
N TRP A 383 6.87 14.27 -18.43
CA TRP A 383 7.32 14.88 -17.17
C TRP A 383 8.50 15.80 -17.42
N SER A 384 8.61 16.86 -16.61
CA SER A 384 9.78 17.71 -16.57
C SER A 384 10.09 18.21 -15.16
N LYS A 385 11.37 18.35 -14.83
CA LYS A 385 11.86 18.87 -13.56
C LYS A 385 13.09 19.74 -13.86
N SER A 386 12.99 21.04 -13.58
CA SER A 386 14.00 22.03 -14.02
C SER A 386 15.25 22.10 -13.14
N SER A 387 15.16 21.61 -11.90
CA SER A 387 16.27 21.52 -10.96
C SER A 387 15.97 20.46 -9.90
N ARG A 388 16.96 20.10 -9.08
CA ARG A 388 16.78 19.10 -8.02
C ARG A 388 15.67 19.44 -7.03
N SER A 389 15.48 20.72 -6.72
CA SER A 389 14.47 21.21 -5.77
C SER A 389 13.16 21.66 -6.42
N ALA A 390 13.08 21.73 -7.75
CA ALA A 390 11.85 22.10 -8.45
C ALA A 390 10.80 21.00 -8.36
N LYS A 391 9.51 21.37 -8.42
CA LYS A 391 8.42 20.39 -8.57
C LYS A 391 8.54 19.65 -9.90
N THR A 392 8.22 18.36 -9.89
CA THR A 392 8.06 17.61 -11.13
C THR A 392 6.71 17.96 -11.75
N VAL A 393 6.71 18.46 -12.99
CA VAL A 393 5.49 18.82 -13.72
C VAL A 393 5.13 17.68 -14.67
N TYR A 394 3.90 17.18 -14.57
CA TYR A 394 3.38 16.10 -15.43
C TYR A 394 2.29 16.66 -16.35
N THR A 395 2.42 16.43 -17.65
CA THR A 395 1.48 16.93 -18.67
C THR A 395 0.99 15.80 -19.56
N ASP A 396 -0.20 15.94 -20.14
CA ASP A 396 -0.68 15.07 -21.21
C ASP A 396 0.10 15.31 -22.53
N LYS A 397 -0.32 14.63 -23.61
CA LYS A 397 0.34 14.78 -24.92
C LYS A 397 0.13 16.17 -25.52
N GLU A 398 -0.91 16.86 -25.10
CA GLU A 398 -1.30 18.21 -25.52
C GLU A 398 -0.58 19.30 -24.70
N GLY A 399 0.18 18.92 -23.67
CA GLY A 399 0.98 19.83 -22.84
C GLY A 399 0.20 20.45 -21.67
N LYS A 400 -1.02 19.96 -21.39
CA LYS A 400 -1.81 20.40 -20.24
C LYS A 400 -1.43 19.58 -19.02
N GLU A 401 -1.25 20.25 -17.88
CA GLU A 401 -0.93 19.58 -16.61
C GLU A 401 -2.06 18.61 -16.22
N ILE A 402 -1.68 17.37 -15.87
CA ILE A 402 -2.63 16.35 -15.45
C ILE A 402 -3.14 16.64 -14.04
N LYS A 403 -4.37 16.21 -13.76
CA LYS A 403 -4.93 16.17 -12.41
C LYS A 403 -5.06 14.74 -11.95
N LEU A 404 -4.65 14.47 -10.72
CA LEU A 404 -4.74 13.16 -10.11
C LEU A 404 -6.12 12.98 -9.46
N ASN A 405 -6.60 11.74 -9.36
CA ASN A 405 -7.76 11.45 -8.53
C ASN A 405 -7.40 11.58 -7.03
N PRO A 406 -8.32 11.99 -6.15
CA PRO A 406 -8.08 11.99 -4.71
C PRO A 406 -7.75 10.59 -4.20
N GLY A 407 -6.66 10.45 -3.45
CA GLY A 407 -6.19 9.17 -2.92
C GLY A 407 -4.69 8.96 -3.11
N THR A 408 -4.18 7.86 -2.56
CA THR A 408 -2.75 7.56 -2.51
C THR A 408 -2.13 7.44 -3.90
N THR A 409 -0.97 8.07 -4.08
CA THR A 409 -0.21 8.09 -5.33
C THR A 409 1.11 7.34 -5.19
N TYR A 410 1.40 6.46 -6.16
CA TYR A 410 2.70 5.81 -6.30
C TYR A 410 3.42 6.33 -7.54
N VAL A 411 4.56 6.98 -7.35
CA VAL A 411 5.46 7.42 -8.43
C VAL A 411 6.60 6.41 -8.55
N ASN A 412 6.64 5.69 -9.67
CA ASN A 412 7.58 4.62 -9.94
C ASN A 412 8.59 5.10 -10.98
N LEU A 413 9.83 5.32 -10.58
CA LEU A 413 10.89 5.73 -11.50
C LEU A 413 11.54 4.51 -12.12
N ILE A 414 11.35 4.34 -13.43
CA ILE A 414 11.81 3.16 -14.16
C ILE A 414 12.72 3.55 -15.32
N ASN A 415 13.74 2.75 -15.56
CA ASN A 415 14.55 2.91 -16.76
C ASN A 415 13.75 2.50 -18.00
N LYS A 416 13.60 3.42 -18.95
CA LYS A 416 12.85 3.23 -20.20
C LYS A 416 13.28 1.98 -20.97
N SER A 417 14.57 1.61 -20.90
CA SER A 417 15.12 0.44 -21.59
C SER A 417 14.74 -0.91 -21.00
N ILE A 418 14.27 -0.95 -19.74
CA ILE A 418 13.88 -2.19 -19.05
C ILE A 418 12.37 -2.45 -19.22
N GLY A 419 11.58 -1.38 -19.13
CA GLY A 419 10.20 -1.34 -19.58
C GLY A 419 9.14 -1.49 -18.48
N ALA A 420 7.97 -0.92 -18.76
CA ALA A 420 6.73 -1.15 -18.06
C ALA A 420 5.72 -1.75 -19.06
N VAL A 421 4.92 -2.70 -18.61
CA VAL A 421 3.84 -3.30 -19.40
C VAL A 421 2.53 -2.91 -18.74
N ILE A 422 1.62 -2.33 -19.51
CA ILE A 422 0.30 -1.88 -19.04
C ILE A 422 -0.73 -2.61 -19.92
N GLU A 423 -1.57 -3.41 -19.26
CA GLU A 423 -2.55 -4.32 -19.87
C GLU A 423 -3.96 -4.02 -19.34
#